data_AF-A0A8T3CEJ1-F1
#
_entry.id   AF-A0A8T3CEJ1-F1
#
_cell.length_a   1.000
_cell.length_b   1.000
_cell.length_c   1.000
_cell.angle_alpha   90.00
_cell.angle_beta   90.00
_cell.angle_gamma   90.00
#
_symmetry.space_group_name_H-M   'P 1'
#
loop_
_entity.id
_entity.type
_entity.pdbx_description
1 polymer ?
#
loop_
_entity_poly.entity_id
_entity_poly.type
_entity_poly.pdbx_seq_one_letter_code
_entity_poly.pdbx_strand_id
1 'polypeptide(L)'
;MAGAEVGSSANPTCKIMTFRPTMEEFRDFNQYLVYMESQGAHRAGLAKVIPPKGWRPRRSYDDIDELVIQAPIQQMVAGQSGLFTQYNIQKKPLSVQEFRRLANSDQYCTPRYLNYEDLERKYWKNLTFVSPSMEQM
;
A
#
# COMPACT_ATOMS: atom_id res chain seq x y z
N MET A 1 -26.29 -40.78 15.89
CA MET A 1 -26.02 -39.65 14.98
C MET A 1 -24.94 -38.80 15.63
N ALA A 2 -23.69 -38.97 15.21
CA ALA A 2 -22.56 -38.20 15.74
C ALA A 2 -22.69 -36.75 15.26
N GLY A 3 -22.70 -35.79 16.19
CA GLY A 3 -22.66 -34.37 15.87
C GLY A 3 -21.34 -34.05 15.18
N ALA A 4 -21.43 -33.50 13.96
CA ALA A 4 -20.28 -32.89 13.33
C ALA A 4 -19.90 -31.67 14.18
N GLU A 5 -18.79 -31.77 14.92
CA GLU A 5 -18.14 -30.62 15.53
C GLU A 5 -17.77 -29.67 14.39
N VAL A 6 -18.53 -28.58 14.25
CA VAL A 6 -18.17 -27.47 13.35
C VAL A 6 -16.90 -26.87 13.94
N GLY A 7 -15.74 -27.36 13.47
CA GLY A 7 -14.44 -26.82 13.83
C GLY A 7 -14.49 -25.31 13.67
N SER A 8 -14.28 -24.58 14.77
CA SER A 8 -14.27 -23.12 14.77
C SER A 8 -13.33 -22.65 13.67
N SER A 9 -13.89 -22.01 12.64
CA SER A 9 -13.12 -21.51 11.51
C SER A 9 -12.05 -20.54 12.03
N ALA A 10 -10.78 -20.80 11.69
CA ALA A 10 -9.69 -19.89 12.05
C ALA A 10 -10.02 -18.45 11.57
N ASN A 11 -9.70 -17.45 12.40
CA ASN A 11 -10.05 -16.03 12.19
C ASN A 11 -11.55 -15.77 11.91
N PRO A 12 -12.46 -16.08 12.86
CA PRO A 12 -13.92 -15.94 12.65
C PRO A 12 -14.40 -14.49 12.45
N THR A 13 -13.59 -13.51 12.87
CA THR A 13 -13.89 -12.07 12.72
C THR A 13 -13.33 -11.46 11.44
N CYS A 14 -12.68 -12.27 10.59
CA CYS A 14 -12.08 -11.83 9.32
C CYS A 14 -11.15 -10.61 9.47
N LYS A 15 -10.42 -10.50 10.59
CA LYS A 15 -9.50 -9.38 10.83
C LYS A 15 -8.23 -9.54 10.02
N ILE A 16 -7.68 -8.42 9.55
CA ILE A 16 -6.35 -8.36 8.92
C ILE A 16 -5.31 -8.84 9.93
N MET A 17 -4.57 -9.89 9.56
CA MET A 17 -3.55 -10.50 10.41
C MET A 17 -2.15 -9.96 10.07
N THR A 18 -1.29 -9.85 11.07
CA THR A 18 0.13 -9.49 10.89
C THR A 18 1.02 -10.64 11.33
N PHE A 19 1.86 -11.13 10.41
CA PHE A 19 2.80 -12.24 10.60
C PHE A 19 4.24 -11.75 10.72
N ARG A 20 5.05 -12.46 11.51
CA ARG A 20 6.45 -12.13 11.80
C ARG A 20 7.31 -13.40 11.74
N PRO A 21 7.55 -13.97 10.54
CA PRO A 21 8.29 -15.21 10.40
C PRO A 21 9.73 -15.10 10.90
N THR A 22 10.25 -16.23 11.36
CA THR A 22 11.68 -16.48 11.47
C THR A 22 12.33 -16.57 10.08
N MET A 23 13.67 -16.55 10.02
CA MET A 23 14.38 -16.69 8.74
C MET A 23 14.16 -18.07 8.09
N GLU A 24 13.89 -19.10 8.89
CA GLU A 24 13.60 -20.44 8.40
C GLU A 24 12.21 -20.50 7.77
N GLU A 25 11.19 -19.99 8.45
CA GLU A 25 9.83 -19.90 7.94
C GLU A 25 9.73 -18.99 6.70
N PHE A 26 10.51 -17.90 6.67
CA PHE A 26 10.50 -16.94 5.57
C PHE A 26 11.19 -17.45 4.29
N ARG A 27 11.96 -18.54 4.39
CA ARG A 27 12.75 -19.06 3.26
C ARG A 27 11.87 -19.61 2.15
N ASP A 28 10.77 -20.27 2.50
CA ASP A 28 9.83 -20.85 1.53
C ASP A 28 8.55 -20.03 1.49
N PHE A 29 8.42 -19.23 0.43
CA PHE A 29 7.28 -18.37 0.20
C PHE A 29 5.95 -19.14 0.14
N ASN A 30 5.93 -20.26 -0.60
CA ASN A 30 4.70 -21.02 -0.84
C ASN A 30 4.26 -21.72 0.43
N GLN A 31 5.20 -22.33 1.16
CA GLN A 31 4.90 -22.98 2.43
C GLN A 31 4.40 -21.96 3.48
N TYR A 32 4.99 -20.77 3.53
CA TYR A 32 4.52 -19.74 4.47
C TYR A 32 3.14 -19.17 4.10
N LEU A 33 2.82 -19.10 2.80
CA LEU A 33 1.49 -18.72 2.33
C LEU A 33 0.43 -19.74 2.81
N VAL A 34 0.67 -21.05 2.61
CA VAL A 34 -0.22 -22.12 3.10
C VAL A 34 -0.40 -22.05 4.62
N TYR A 35 0.68 -21.78 5.36
CA TYR A 35 0.61 -21.58 6.81
C TYR A 35 -0.29 -20.38 7.17
N MET A 36 -0.12 -19.22 6.55
CA MET A 36 -0.97 -18.05 6.82
C MET A 36 -2.44 -18.33 6.51
N GLU A 37 -2.72 -19.06 5.43
CA GLU A 37 -4.08 -19.47 5.09
C GLU A 37 -4.67 -20.43 6.12
N SER A 38 -3.88 -21.37 6.65
CA SER A 38 -4.31 -22.28 7.72
C SER A 38 -4.66 -21.53 9.02
N GLN A 39 -4.08 -20.34 9.25
CA GLN A 39 -4.44 -19.45 10.36
C GLN A 39 -5.68 -18.56 10.06
N GLY A 40 -6.25 -18.66 8.86
CA GLY A 40 -7.43 -17.89 8.44
C GLY A 40 -7.12 -16.48 7.92
N ALA A 41 -5.88 -16.18 7.50
CA ALA A 41 -5.50 -14.86 7.01
C ALA A 41 -6.27 -14.44 5.74
N HIS A 42 -6.50 -15.40 4.83
CA HIS A 42 -7.20 -15.19 3.56
C HIS A 42 -8.63 -14.66 3.74
N ARG A 43 -9.27 -14.94 4.88
CA ARG A 43 -10.63 -14.50 5.18
C ARG A 43 -10.80 -13.00 5.28
N ALA A 44 -9.71 -12.28 5.60
CA ALA A 44 -9.70 -10.83 5.63
C ALA A 44 -9.50 -10.18 4.25
N GLY A 45 -9.11 -10.96 3.22
CA GLY A 45 -8.72 -10.45 1.90
C GLY A 45 -7.36 -9.72 1.87
N LEU A 46 -6.74 -9.48 3.03
CA LEU A 46 -5.45 -8.83 3.19
C LEU A 46 -4.72 -9.36 4.42
N ALA A 47 -3.41 -9.59 4.28
CA ALA A 47 -2.50 -9.92 5.38
C ALA A 47 -1.21 -9.11 5.26
N LYS A 48 -0.58 -8.83 6.41
CA LYS A 48 0.73 -8.16 6.48
C LYS A 48 1.80 -9.14 6.93
N VAL A 49 2.89 -9.26 6.19
CA VAL A 49 4.08 -10.01 6.61
C VAL A 49 5.21 -9.04 6.88
N ILE A 50 5.75 -9.06 8.10
CA ILE A 50 6.94 -8.28 8.45
C ILE A 50 8.13 -9.24 8.39
N PRO A 51 9.05 -9.08 7.42
CA PRO A 51 10.14 -10.01 7.23
C PRO A 51 11.07 -10.07 8.46
N PRO A 52 11.81 -11.18 8.64
CA PRO A 52 12.73 -11.35 9.75
C PRO A 52 13.80 -10.25 9.75
N LYS A 53 14.23 -9.85 10.95
CA LYS A 53 15.30 -8.86 11.12
C LYS A 53 16.56 -9.33 10.38
N GLY A 54 17.19 -8.42 9.64
CA GLY A 54 18.41 -8.70 8.86
C GLY A 54 18.15 -9.12 7.42
N TRP A 55 16.95 -9.59 7.08
CA TRP A 55 16.58 -9.79 5.68
C TRP A 55 16.41 -8.42 5.00
N ARG A 56 17.08 -8.24 3.85
CA ARG A 56 16.93 -7.07 3.00
C ARG A 56 16.97 -7.51 1.53
N PRO A 57 16.03 -7.05 0.69
CA PRO A 57 16.02 -7.42 -0.73
C PRO A 57 17.12 -6.71 -1.53
N ARG A 58 17.62 -5.57 -1.02
CA ARG A 58 18.69 -4.76 -1.61
C ARG A 58 19.52 -4.10 -0.51
N ARG A 59 20.79 -3.79 -0.83
CA ARG A 59 21.73 -3.11 0.09
C ARG A 59 21.40 -1.64 0.31
N SER A 60 21.16 -0.88 -0.76
CA SER A 60 20.75 0.53 -0.75
C SER A 60 19.82 0.84 -1.93
N TYR A 61 19.14 1.98 -1.91
CA TYR A 61 18.32 2.51 -3.01
C TYR A 61 18.87 3.85 -3.56
N ASP A 62 20.15 4.18 -3.31
CA ASP A 62 20.74 5.44 -3.76
C ASP A 62 20.94 5.50 -5.30
N ASP A 63 20.84 4.36 -5.98
CA ASP A 63 21.09 4.17 -7.41
C ASP A 63 19.83 4.26 -8.28
N ILE A 64 18.69 4.66 -7.72
CA ILE A 64 17.40 4.61 -8.43
C ILE A 64 17.03 5.91 -9.16
N ASP A 65 17.79 6.99 -8.96
CA ASP A 65 17.42 8.34 -9.43
C ASP A 65 17.22 8.41 -10.95
N GLU A 66 18.03 7.67 -11.72
CA GLU A 66 18.01 7.64 -13.18
C GLU A 66 16.94 6.69 -13.76
N LEU A 67 16.26 5.89 -12.94
CA LEU A 67 15.18 5.02 -13.41
C LEU A 67 14.05 5.87 -14.00
N VAL A 68 13.57 5.49 -15.18
CA VAL A 68 12.51 6.23 -15.88
C VAL A 68 11.14 5.60 -15.62
N ILE A 69 10.22 6.40 -15.09
CA ILE A 69 8.79 6.09 -15.04
C ILE A 69 8.23 6.38 -16.44
N GLN A 70 7.95 5.32 -17.21
CA GLN A 70 7.58 5.44 -18.63
C GLN A 70 6.19 6.05 -18.85
N ALA A 71 5.23 5.73 -17.99
CA ALA A 71 3.84 6.20 -18.12
C ALA A 71 3.32 6.68 -16.76
N PRO A 72 3.84 7.81 -16.24
CA PRO A 72 3.32 8.40 -15.02
C PRO A 72 1.87 8.82 -15.23
N ILE A 73 1.05 8.72 -14.19
CA ILE A 73 -0.37 9.07 -14.24
C ILE A 73 -0.67 10.24 -13.31
N GLN A 74 -1.46 11.19 -13.80
CA GLN A 74 -2.15 12.16 -12.95
C GLN A 74 -3.53 11.59 -12.61
N GLN A 75 -3.82 11.49 -11.31
CA GLN A 75 -5.09 10.99 -10.81
C GLN A 75 -6.04 12.17 -10.58
N MET A 76 -7.05 12.33 -11.44
CA MET A 76 -8.14 13.29 -11.23
C MET A 76 -9.29 12.58 -10.53
N VAL A 77 -9.77 13.14 -9.42
CA VAL A 77 -10.85 12.54 -8.64
C VAL A 77 -12.06 13.46 -8.64
N ALA A 78 -13.23 12.91 -8.98
CA ALA A 78 -14.52 13.60 -8.92
C ALA A 78 -15.49 12.82 -8.02
N GLY A 79 -16.31 13.51 -7.24
CA GLY A 79 -17.25 12.89 -6.33
C GLY A 79 -17.38 13.64 -5.01
N GLN A 80 -18.22 13.13 -4.12
CA GLN A 80 -18.50 13.75 -2.82
C GLN A 80 -19.08 12.74 -1.83
N SER A 81 -19.13 13.10 -0.55
CA SER A 81 -19.77 12.32 0.51
C SER A 81 -19.28 10.87 0.61
N GLY A 82 -17.98 10.65 0.36
CA GLY A 82 -17.36 9.32 0.43
C GLY A 82 -17.47 8.47 -0.83
N LEU A 83 -18.12 8.95 -1.89
CA LEU A 83 -18.23 8.27 -3.17
C LEU A 83 -17.48 9.04 -4.26
N PHE A 84 -16.51 8.39 -4.90
CA PHE A 84 -15.61 9.02 -5.85
C PHE A 84 -15.36 8.16 -7.09
N THR A 85 -15.15 8.82 -8.22
CA THR A 85 -14.64 8.25 -9.47
C THR A 85 -13.26 8.85 -9.74
N GLN A 86 -12.28 8.00 -10.03
CA GLN A 86 -10.93 8.42 -10.40
C GLN A 86 -10.69 8.25 -11.91
N TYR A 87 -10.16 9.28 -12.55
CA TYR A 87 -9.72 9.29 -13.94
C TYR A 87 -8.19 9.39 -13.98
N ASN A 88 -7.55 8.56 -14.81
CA ASN A 88 -6.10 8.54 -14.97
C ASN A 88 -5.72 9.23 -16.28
N ILE A 89 -4.92 10.29 -16.19
CA ILE A 89 -4.36 10.99 -17.34
C ILE A 89 -2.88 10.66 -17.43
N GLN A 90 -2.47 9.99 -18.50
CA GLN A 90 -1.06 9.71 -18.73
C GLN A 90 -0.27 11.01 -18.96
N LYS A 91 0.91 11.09 -18.36
CA LYS A 91 1.85 12.21 -18.48
C LYS A 91 3.12 11.76 -19.21
N LYS A 92 3.96 12.74 -19.55
CA LYS A 92 5.26 12.48 -20.19
C LYS A 92 6.15 11.66 -19.23
N PRO A 93 6.99 10.76 -19.76
CA PRO A 93 7.96 10.04 -18.95
C PRO A 93 8.81 10.99 -18.10
N LEU A 94 9.19 10.54 -16.91
CA LEU A 94 10.07 11.29 -16.01
C LEU A 94 10.89 10.33 -15.15
N SER A 95 12.08 10.76 -14.75
CA SER A 95 12.99 10.01 -13.88
C SER A 95 12.46 9.94 -12.44
N VAL A 96 12.89 8.94 -11.68
CA VAL A 96 12.56 8.86 -10.24
C VAL A 96 13.07 10.09 -9.49
N GLN A 97 14.20 10.69 -9.90
CA GLN A 97 14.69 11.93 -9.33
C GLN A 97 13.69 13.09 -9.52
N GLU A 98 13.16 13.26 -10.74
CA GLU A 98 12.13 14.27 -11.02
C GLU A 98 10.85 13.99 -10.25
N PHE A 99 10.40 12.72 -10.19
CA PHE A 99 9.23 12.32 -9.40
C PHE A 99 9.40 12.66 -7.92
N ARG A 100 10.57 12.36 -7.34
CA ARG A 100 10.87 12.64 -5.94
C ARG A 100 10.88 14.14 -5.66
N ARG A 101 11.45 14.96 -6.56
CA ARG A 101 11.40 16.43 -6.44
C ARG A 101 9.95 16.93 -6.42
N LEU A 102 9.10 16.35 -7.25
CA LEU A 102 7.68 16.70 -7.31
C LEU A 102 6.91 16.28 -6.07
N ALA A 103 7.04 15.03 -5.65
CA ALA A 103 6.38 14.50 -4.46
C ALA A 103 6.76 15.25 -3.16
N ASN A 104 7.92 15.91 -3.13
CA ASN A 104 8.39 16.71 -1.98
C ASN A 104 8.27 18.23 -2.18
N SER A 105 7.73 18.70 -3.31
CA SER A 105 7.45 20.12 -3.53
C SER A 105 6.31 20.61 -2.63
N ASP A 106 6.24 21.92 -2.38
CA ASP A 106 5.17 22.51 -1.54
C ASP A 106 3.75 22.19 -2.04
N GLN A 107 3.60 21.87 -3.33
CA GLN A 107 2.32 21.52 -3.94
C GLN A 107 1.85 20.10 -3.61
N TYR A 108 2.77 19.13 -3.45
CA TYR A 108 2.44 17.70 -3.36
C TYR A 108 2.97 17.03 -2.10
N CYS A 109 3.75 17.74 -1.28
CA CYS A 109 4.30 17.18 -0.06
C CYS A 109 3.18 16.76 0.90
N THR A 110 3.48 15.76 1.72
CA THR A 110 2.55 15.30 2.75
C THR A 110 2.19 16.46 3.68
N PRO A 111 0.89 16.79 3.87
CA PRO A 111 0.50 17.87 4.76
C PRO A 111 0.90 17.51 6.19
N ARG A 112 1.17 18.51 7.04
CA ARG A 112 1.44 18.25 8.48
C ARG A 112 0.28 17.51 9.12
N TYR A 113 0.55 16.49 9.93
CA TYR A 113 -0.47 15.69 10.63
C TYR A 113 0.01 15.27 12.02
N LEU A 114 -0.94 15.01 12.93
CA LEU A 114 -0.64 14.59 14.31
C LEU A 114 -0.47 13.08 14.45
N ASN A 115 -1.30 12.32 13.74
CA ASN A 115 -1.33 10.85 13.74
C ASN A 115 -2.00 10.33 12.46
N TYR A 116 -2.04 9.01 12.27
CA TYR A 116 -2.58 8.41 11.04
C TYR A 116 -4.07 8.71 10.83
N GLU A 117 -4.87 8.85 11.88
CA GLU A 117 -6.30 9.20 11.74
C GLU A 117 -6.49 10.63 11.24
N ASP A 118 -5.66 11.57 11.69
CA ASP A 118 -5.67 12.94 11.17
C ASP A 118 -5.24 12.99 9.71
N LEU A 119 -4.21 12.23 9.34
CA LEU A 119 -3.78 12.11 7.95
C LEU A 119 -4.86 11.49 7.05
N GLU A 120 -5.54 10.44 7.52
CA GLU A 120 -6.66 9.80 6.81
C GLU A 120 -7.83 10.76 6.63
N ARG A 121 -8.21 11.53 7.67
CA ARG A 121 -9.24 12.57 7.55
C ARG A 121 -8.86 13.62 6.50
N LYS A 122 -7.60 14.05 6.47
CA LYS A 122 -7.09 15.00 5.47
C LYS A 122 -7.10 14.42 4.06
N TYR A 123 -6.75 13.13 3.91
CA TYR A 123 -6.82 12.43 2.64
C TYR A 123 -8.24 12.44 2.07
N TRP A 124 -9.23 11.95 2.81
CA TRP A 124 -10.62 11.88 2.34
C TRP A 124 -11.25 13.27 2.12
N LYS A 125 -10.87 14.26 2.94
CA LYS A 125 -11.36 15.65 2.79
C LYS A 125 -10.82 16.34 1.54
N ASN A 126 -9.55 16.11 1.20
CA ASN A 126 -8.85 16.86 0.15
C ASN A 126 -8.74 16.12 -1.18
N LEU A 127 -9.28 14.90 -1.28
CA LEU A 127 -9.11 13.98 -2.41
C LEU A 127 -9.46 14.61 -3.78
N THR A 128 -10.40 15.54 -3.82
CA THR A 128 -10.87 16.23 -5.05
C THR A 128 -10.18 17.58 -5.32
N PHE A 129 -9.45 18.14 -4.35
CA PHE A 129 -8.91 19.51 -4.43
C PHE A 129 -7.55 19.58 -5.10
N VAL A 130 -6.74 18.53 -4.97
CA VAL A 130 -5.41 18.46 -5.59
C VAL A 130 -5.45 17.37 -6.66
N SER A 131 -5.89 17.75 -7.86
CA SER A 131 -5.43 17.00 -9.03
C SER A 131 -3.92 17.25 -9.14
N PRO A 132 -3.05 16.23 -9.27
CA PRO A 132 -1.63 16.46 -9.47
C PRO A 132 -1.31 17.09 -10.83
N SER A 133 -1.75 18.33 -11.06
CA SER A 133 -1.61 19.07 -12.30
C SER A 133 -0.19 19.61 -12.39
N MET A 134 0.63 18.81 -13.06
CA MET A 134 2.00 19.10 -13.48
C MET A 134 2.01 19.95 -14.76
N GLU A 135 1.43 21.15 -14.74
CA GLU A 135 1.24 21.95 -15.96
C GLU A 135 1.91 23.34 -15.94
N GLN A 136 3.00 23.51 -15.18
CA GLN A 136 3.85 24.72 -15.27
C GLN A 136 5.36 24.41 -15.27
N MET A 137 5.80 23.55 -16.19
CA MET A 137 7.19 23.50 -16.66
C MET A 137 7.23 23.42 -18.18
#